data_AF-A0A504UAJ5-F1
#
_entry.id   AF-A0A504UAJ5-F1
#
_cell.length_a   1.000
_cell.length_b   1.000
_cell.length_c   1.000
_cell.angle_alpha   90.00
_cell.angle_beta   90.00
_cell.angle_gamma   90.00
#
_symmetry.space_group_name_H-M   'P 1'
#
loop_
_entity.id
_entity.type
_entity.pdbx_description
1 polymer ?
#
loop_
_entity_poly.entity_id
_entity_poly.type
_entity_poly.pdbx_seq_one_letter_code
_entity_poly.pdbx_strand_id
1 'polypeptide(L)'
;MRTTKASAVGRYELGTAGVGTKVTIIGYPFRLEGGNYMYRETATIEVKAGSVYDARPHPMHGGGASGVGWFLGTEEPYTLIGVVAAGEPNSVDGPAFTPQSRLQPMRSCSRG
;
A
#
# COMPACT_ATOMS: atom_id res chain seq x y z
N MET A 1 -26.52 12.34 -0.62
CA MET A 1 -26.96 10.94 -0.78
C MET A 1 -25.83 10.04 -0.28
N ARG A 2 -26.00 9.31 0.83
CA ARG A 2 -25.01 8.32 1.32
C ARG A 2 -25.38 6.94 0.74
N THR A 3 -24.42 6.23 0.16
CA THR A 3 -24.60 4.88 -0.40
C THR A 3 -23.80 3.86 0.42
N THR A 4 -24.35 2.65 0.59
CA THR A 4 -23.65 1.49 1.18
C THR A 4 -23.02 0.59 0.12
N LYS A 5 -23.29 0.84 -1.16
CA LYS A 5 -22.69 0.11 -2.28
C LYS A 5 -21.28 0.64 -2.50
N ALA A 6 -20.28 -0.22 -2.34
CA ALA A 6 -18.89 0.12 -2.68
C ALA A 6 -18.83 0.62 -4.13
N SER A 7 -18.16 1.76 -4.35
CA SER A 7 -17.97 2.30 -5.70
C SER A 7 -17.23 1.27 -6.55
N ALA A 8 -17.76 0.99 -7.74
CA ALA A 8 -17.06 0.20 -8.76
C ALA A 8 -16.25 1.08 -9.73
N VAL A 9 -16.37 2.40 -9.61
CA VAL A 9 -15.58 3.37 -10.37
C VAL A 9 -14.22 3.49 -9.69
N GLY A 10 -13.13 3.19 -10.42
CA GLY A 10 -11.77 3.17 -9.87
C GLY A 10 -11.38 1.84 -9.20
N ARG A 11 -11.75 0.69 -9.76
CA ARG A 11 -11.19 -0.59 -9.29
C ARG A 11 -9.69 -0.59 -9.54
N TYR A 12 -8.91 -0.46 -8.48
CA TYR A 12 -7.48 -0.73 -8.49
C TYR A 12 -7.27 -2.24 -8.52
N GLU A 13 -6.39 -2.71 -9.40
CA GLU A 13 -5.92 -4.08 -9.31
C GLU A 13 -5.04 -4.23 -8.07
N LEU A 14 -5.09 -5.39 -7.41
CA LEU A 14 -4.16 -5.72 -6.34
C LEU A 14 -2.95 -6.43 -6.95
N GLY A 15 -1.76 -6.00 -6.57
CA GLY A 15 -0.53 -6.55 -7.11
C GLY A 15 0.53 -6.81 -6.05
N THR A 16 1.71 -7.20 -6.51
CA THR A 16 2.91 -7.33 -5.70
C THR A 16 4.07 -6.66 -6.40
N ALA A 17 5.06 -6.21 -5.65
CA ALA A 17 6.25 -5.54 -6.17
C ALA A 17 7.53 -6.19 -5.63
N GLY A 18 8.64 -5.95 -6.34
CA GLY A 18 9.98 -6.35 -5.93
C GLY A 18 10.81 -5.16 -5.46
N VAL A 19 11.97 -5.44 -4.85
CA VAL A 19 12.99 -4.42 -4.57
C VAL A 19 13.45 -3.75 -5.87
N GLY A 20 13.76 -2.46 -5.82
CA GLY A 20 14.11 -1.62 -6.96
C GLY A 20 12.91 -1.12 -7.77
N THR A 21 11.69 -1.50 -7.39
CA THR A 21 10.47 -1.05 -8.09
C THR A 21 10.13 0.38 -7.69
N LYS A 22 9.89 1.23 -8.70
CA LYS A 22 9.33 2.57 -8.47
C LYS A 22 7.84 2.48 -8.16
N VAL A 23 7.45 3.20 -7.11
CA VAL A 23 6.08 3.25 -6.63
C VAL A 23 5.64 4.70 -6.49
N THR A 24 4.34 4.93 -6.65
CA THR A 24 3.71 6.19 -6.30
C THR A 24 2.93 5.99 -5.00
N ILE A 25 3.11 6.90 -4.05
CA ILE A 25 2.39 6.90 -2.78
C ILE A 25 1.47 8.13 -2.79
N ILE A 26 0.17 7.91 -2.57
CA ILE A 26 -0.87 8.96 -2.74
C ILE A 26 -1.74 9.04 -1.50
N GLY A 27 -1.69 10.17 -0.79
CA GLY A 27 -2.30 10.27 0.53
C GLY A 27 -2.39 11.67 1.12
N TYR A 28 -2.84 11.75 2.38
CA TYR A 28 -3.08 12.99 3.13
C TYR A 28 -2.22 13.05 4.41
N PRO A 29 -0.88 13.11 4.30
CA PRO A 29 -0.01 13.19 5.48
C PRO A 29 -0.30 14.46 6.29
N PHE A 30 -0.68 14.30 7.56
CA PHE A 30 -1.02 15.42 8.46
C PHE A 30 0.16 16.38 8.68
N ARG A 31 1.39 15.85 8.66
CA ARG A 31 2.61 16.65 8.76
C ARG A 31 2.72 17.70 7.63
N LEU A 32 2.16 17.41 6.45
CA LEU A 32 2.18 18.32 5.32
C LEU A 32 0.86 19.10 5.30
N GLU A 33 0.94 20.39 5.65
CA GLU A 33 -0.20 21.32 5.59
C GLU A 33 -1.46 20.82 6.33
N GLY A 34 -1.28 20.06 7.41
CA GLY A 34 -2.38 19.52 8.23
C GLY A 34 -3.17 18.39 7.59
N GLY A 35 -2.68 17.80 6.49
CA GLY A 35 -3.39 16.73 5.76
C GLY A 35 -4.61 17.24 4.99
N ASN A 36 -4.69 18.55 4.72
CA ASN A 36 -5.81 19.15 3.99
C ASN A 36 -5.72 18.92 2.47
N TYR A 37 -4.56 18.49 1.98
CA TYR A 37 -4.29 18.28 0.56
C TYR A 37 -3.83 16.85 0.31
N MET A 38 -4.19 16.35 -0.87
CA MET A 38 -3.71 15.06 -1.35
C MET A 38 -2.33 15.26 -1.96
N TYR A 39 -1.33 14.61 -1.38
CA TYR A 39 0.02 14.59 -1.92
C TYR A 39 0.20 13.32 -2.74
N ARG A 40 1.07 13.44 -3.75
CA ARG A 40 1.45 12.36 -4.64
C ARG A 40 2.95 12.43 -4.82
N GLU A 41 3.64 11.40 -4.36
CA GLU A 41 5.10 11.34 -4.41
C GLU A 41 5.56 9.99 -4.93
N THR A 42 6.76 9.96 -5.51
CA THR A 42 7.38 8.73 -6.01
C THR A 42 8.50 8.27 -5.09
N ALA A 43 8.56 6.97 -4.80
CA ALA A 43 9.65 6.34 -4.07
C ALA A 43 10.12 5.07 -4.78
N THR A 44 11.22 4.50 -4.31
CA THR A 44 11.70 3.19 -4.75
C THR A 44 11.66 2.23 -3.56
N ILE A 45 11.14 1.01 -3.77
CA ILE A 45 11.20 -0.03 -2.74
C ILE A 45 12.67 -0.46 -2.58
N GLU A 46 13.28 -0.14 -1.45
CA GLU A 46 14.67 -0.52 -1.16
C GLU A 46 14.75 -1.86 -0.44
N VAL A 47 13.77 -2.18 0.40
CA VAL A 47 13.73 -3.44 1.15
C VAL A 47 12.37 -4.11 1.02
N LYS A 48 12.40 -5.44 0.85
CA LYS A 48 11.24 -6.32 1.01
C LYS A 48 11.59 -7.44 1.98
N ALA A 49 11.22 -7.28 3.24
CA ALA A 49 11.45 -8.28 4.28
C ALA A 49 10.15 -9.06 4.52
N GLY A 50 10.00 -10.21 3.85
CA GLY A 50 8.78 -11.02 3.92
C GLY A 50 7.56 -10.25 3.40
N SER A 51 6.66 -9.89 4.30
CA SER A 51 5.41 -9.16 4.03
C SER A 51 5.51 -7.66 4.32
N VAL A 52 6.71 -7.07 4.36
CA VAL A 52 6.92 -5.63 4.61
C VAL A 52 7.73 -5.02 3.49
N TYR A 53 7.29 -3.87 2.99
CA TYR A 53 8.06 -2.98 2.12
C TYR A 53 8.65 -1.82 2.93
N ASP A 54 9.85 -1.37 2.57
CA ASP A 54 10.44 -0.07 2.92
C ASP A 54 10.77 0.66 1.61
N ALA A 55 10.26 1.88 1.45
CA ALA A 55 10.49 2.70 0.27
C ALA A 55 11.09 4.07 0.60
N ARG A 56 12.06 4.48 -0.24
CA ARG A 56 12.85 5.71 -0.08
C ARG A 56 13.17 6.41 -1.41
N PRO A 57 13.62 7.68 -1.37
CA PRO A 57 13.36 8.64 -0.29
C PRO A 57 11.86 8.98 -0.28
N HIS A 58 11.28 9.27 0.89
CA HIS A 58 9.87 9.65 0.94
C HIS A 58 9.49 10.59 2.08
N PRO A 59 8.76 11.69 1.81
CA PRO A 59 8.42 12.69 2.84
C PRO A 59 7.12 12.39 3.60
N MET A 60 6.32 11.40 3.19
CA MET A 60 5.02 11.11 3.82
C MET A 60 5.14 10.26 5.08
N HIS A 61 5.92 10.72 6.05
CA HIS A 61 6.06 10.08 7.36
C HIS A 61 5.23 10.82 8.43
N GLY A 62 4.91 10.12 9.52
CA GLY A 62 4.14 10.68 10.64
C GLY A 62 2.62 10.58 10.51
N GLY A 63 1.90 11.32 11.35
CA GLY A 63 0.44 11.26 11.45
C GLY A 63 -0.27 11.56 10.12
N GLY A 64 -1.43 10.93 9.89
CA GLY A 64 -2.24 11.08 8.67
C GLY A 64 -1.72 10.30 7.45
N ALA A 65 -0.47 9.82 7.47
CA ALA A 65 0.06 8.97 6.41
C ALA A 65 -0.34 7.50 6.56
N SER A 66 -0.77 7.03 7.74
CA SER A 66 -1.18 5.64 7.92
C SER A 66 -2.39 5.28 7.04
N GLY A 67 -2.33 4.15 6.35
CA GLY A 67 -3.35 3.68 5.41
C GLY A 67 -3.25 4.27 3.99
N VAL A 68 -2.28 5.15 3.74
CA VAL A 68 -2.02 5.74 2.42
C VAL A 68 -1.59 4.67 1.43
N GLY A 69 -2.18 4.67 0.23
CA GLY A 69 -1.98 3.62 -0.77
C GLY A 69 -0.62 3.69 -1.49
N TRP A 70 -0.03 2.51 -1.72
CA TRP A 70 1.18 2.34 -2.53
C TRP A 70 0.77 1.76 -3.88
N PHE A 71 1.13 2.45 -4.96
CA PHE A 71 0.76 2.07 -6.31
C PHE A 71 2.00 1.77 -7.16
N LEU A 72 1.91 0.75 -8.01
CA LEU A 72 2.95 0.46 -9.00
C LEU A 72 3.02 1.55 -10.06
N GLY A 73 4.25 1.91 -10.43
CA GLY A 73 4.50 2.86 -11.50
C GLY A 73 4.19 4.30 -11.12
N THR A 74 4.19 5.16 -12.12
CA THR A 74 3.98 6.62 -12.00
C THR A 74 2.83 7.14 -12.86
N GLU A 75 2.06 6.26 -13.48
CA GLU A 75 0.94 6.60 -14.36
C GLU A 75 -0.18 5.56 -14.23
N GLU A 76 -1.35 5.89 -14.75
CA GLU A 76 -2.45 4.94 -14.83
C GLU A 76 -2.14 3.80 -15.83
N PRO A 77 -2.63 2.58 -15.58
CA PRO A 77 -3.50 2.15 -14.49
C PRO A 77 -2.75 1.92 -13.17
N TYR A 78 -3.34 2.37 -12.06
CA TYR A 78 -2.76 2.19 -10.74
C TYR A 78 -3.05 0.78 -10.19
N THR A 79 -2.01 0.01 -9.90
CA THR A 79 -2.10 -1.27 -9.17
C THR A 79 -1.68 -1.05 -7.71
N LEU A 80 -2.59 -1.29 -6.76
CA LEU A 80 -2.31 -1.15 -5.33
C LEU A 80 -1.53 -2.37 -4.83
N ILE A 81 -0.41 -2.13 -4.14
CA ILE A 81 0.51 -3.19 -3.67
C ILE A 81 0.67 -3.25 -2.15
N GLY A 82 0.16 -2.25 -1.44
CA GLY A 82 0.31 -2.10 0.00
C GLY A 82 -0.22 -0.76 0.48
N VAL A 83 0.02 -0.48 1.75
CA VAL A 83 -0.32 0.79 2.39
C VAL A 83 0.81 1.23 3.32
N VAL A 84 0.95 2.54 3.56
CA VAL A 84 1.86 3.05 4.60
C VAL A 84 1.32 2.63 5.97
N ALA A 85 2.15 2.03 6.81
CA ALA A 85 1.83 1.71 8.19
C ALA A 85 2.62 2.58 9.16
N ALA A 86 3.91 2.76 8.89
CA ALA A 86 4.82 3.61 9.66
C ALA A 86 5.82 4.32 8.72
N GLY A 87 6.63 5.20 9.29
CA GLY A 87 7.65 5.91 8.53
C GLY A 87 8.52 6.84 9.38
N GLU A 88 9.73 7.04 8.89
CA GLU A 88 10.77 7.93 9.39
C GLU A 88 11.01 9.05 8.37
N PRO A 89 11.76 10.13 8.70
CA PRO A 89 11.92 11.29 7.83
C PRO A 89 12.28 11.04 6.35
N ASN A 90 12.93 9.91 6.04
CA ASN A 90 13.35 9.56 4.69
C ASN A 90 12.81 8.22 4.19
N SER A 91 11.95 7.54 4.95
CA SER A 91 11.45 6.21 4.61
C SER A 91 10.03 6.00 5.08
N VAL A 92 9.25 5.25 4.31
CA VAL A 92 7.95 4.78 4.75
C VAL A 92 7.90 3.27 4.60
N ASP A 93 7.31 2.62 5.59
CA ASP A 93 7.18 1.17 5.65
C ASP A 93 5.72 0.75 5.76
N GLY A 94 5.44 -0.45 5.29
CA GLY A 94 4.07 -0.91 5.14
C GLY A 94 3.95 -2.37 4.77
N PRO A 95 2.81 -3.00 5.06
CA PRO A 95 2.58 -4.37 4.63
C PRO A 95 2.57 -4.47 3.11
N ALA A 96 3.34 -5.41 2.60
CA ALA A 96 3.26 -5.88 1.23
C ALA A 96 2.06 -6.80 1.09
N PHE A 97 1.23 -6.57 0.06
CA PHE A 97 0.26 -7.58 -0.32
C PHE A 97 0.98 -8.84 -0.75
N THR A 98 0.55 -9.96 -0.18
CA THR A 98 0.98 -11.29 -0.57
C THR A 98 -0.14 -11.93 -1.37
N PRO A 99 0.16 -12.71 -2.42
CA PRO A 99 -0.85 -13.55 -3.04
C PRO A 99 -1.46 -14.41 -1.94
N GLN A 100 -2.79 -14.37 -1.78
CA GLN A 100 -3.45 -15.28 -0.86
C GLN A 100 -3.15 -16.69 -1.37
N SER A 101 -2.28 -17.43 -0.68
CA SER A 101 -2.20 -18.88 -0.88
C SER A 101 -3.59 -19.38 -0.54
N ARG A 102 -4.34 -19.84 -1.55
CA ARG A 102 -5.67 -20.42 -1.42
C ARG A 102 -5.63 -21.30 -0.17
N LEU A 103 -6.33 -20.90 0.90
CA LEU A 103 -6.46 -21.72 2.11
C LEU A 103 -6.85 -23.10 1.60
N GLN A 104 -5.93 -24.08 1.70
CA GLN A 104 -6.31 -25.44 1.42
C GLN A 104 -7.45 -25.74 2.40
N PRO A 105 -8.61 -26.24 1.96
CA PRO A 105 -9.65 -26.63 2.88
C PRO A 105 -9.02 -27.59 3.87
N MET A 106 -9.09 -27.26 5.17
CA MET A 106 -8.63 -28.13 6.24
C MET A 106 -9.20 -29.52 5.95
N ARG A 107 -8.31 -30.47 5.67
CA ARG A 107 -8.72 -31.86 5.47
C ARG A 107 -9.47 -32.27 6.73
N SER A 108 -10.78 -32.45 6.58
CA SER A 108 -11.60 -33.12 7.58
C SER A 108 -10.91 -34.44 7.92
N CYS A 109 -10.44 -34.57 9.17
CA CYS A 109 -10.07 -35.86 9.71
C CYS A 109 -11.34 -36.72 9.74
N SER A 110 -11.54 -37.56 8.73
CA SER A 110 -12.46 -38.69 8.81
C SER A 110 -11.93 -39.63 9.89
N ARG A 111 -12.55 -39.60 11.07
CA ARG A 111 -12.40 -40.70 12.04
C ARG A 111 -13.10 -41.91 11.42
N GLY A 112 -12.30 -42.91 11.06
CA GLY A 112 -12.76 -44.29 10.91
C GLY A 112 -12.91 -44.95 12.27
#